data_AF-A0A7S2LTW8-F1
#
_entry.id   AF-A0A7S2LTW8-F1
#
_cell.length_a   1.000
_cell.length_b   1.000
_cell.length_c   1.000
_cell.angle_alpha   90.00
_cell.angle_beta   90.00
_cell.angle_gamma   90.00
#
_symmetry.space_group_name_H-M   'P 1'
#
loop_
_entity.id
_entity.type
_entity.pdbx_description
1 polymer ?
#
loop_
_entity_poly.entity_id
_entity_poly.type
_entity_poly.pdbx_seq_one_letter_code
_entity_poly.pdbx_strand_id
1 'polypeptide(L)'
;ARLVDRSMSGRVEGYQAELGKVVHDTQKCKGRLLYYFPPKAAAPVAEDAKCTGDAASASVQEDGWIGWHNDSGFFTALTPDIYVDDESGEVIDNPDPEGAGLWVVTRDGSAAHVSIPRDCMCVQ
;
A
#
# COMPACT_ATOMS: atom_id res chain seq x y z
N ALA A 1 12.10 -10.02 9.66
CA ALA A 1 12.01 -10.05 11.14
C ALA A 1 13.37 -9.94 11.84
N ARG A 2 14.24 -10.97 11.88
CA ARG A 2 15.53 -10.91 12.62
C ARG A 2 16.48 -9.76 12.21
N LEU A 3 16.50 -9.40 10.93
CA LEU A 3 17.28 -8.25 10.45
C LEU A 3 16.67 -6.91 10.90
N VAL A 4 15.34 -6.85 11.02
CA VAL A 4 14.63 -5.69 11.58
C VAL A 4 14.96 -5.55 13.06
N ASP A 5 14.89 -6.65 13.82
CA ASP A 5 15.32 -6.66 15.23
C ASP A 5 16.72 -6.07 15.38
N ARG A 6 17.68 -6.64 14.63
CA ARG A 6 19.08 -6.19 14.63
C ARG A 6 19.21 -4.70 14.28
N SER A 7 18.48 -4.25 13.27
CA SER A 7 18.53 -2.85 12.84
C SER A 7 17.91 -1.90 13.87
N MET A 8 16.84 -2.31 14.56
CA MET A 8 16.09 -1.45 15.47
C MET A 8 16.72 -1.39 16.86
N SER A 9 17.34 -2.47 17.33
CA SER A 9 18.10 -2.48 18.59
C SER A 9 19.19 -1.40 18.67
N GLY A 10 19.76 -1.00 17.52
CA GLY A 10 20.75 0.08 17.46
C GLY A 10 20.18 1.48 17.21
N ARG A 11 18.88 1.60 16.93
CA ARG A 11 18.24 2.87 16.49
C ARG A 11 17.14 3.36 17.44
N VAL A 12 16.57 2.47 18.24
CA VAL A 12 15.40 2.76 19.09
C VAL A 12 15.74 2.36 20.52
N GLU A 13 15.83 3.35 21.40
CA GLU A 13 16.05 3.12 22.83
C GLU A 13 14.92 2.28 23.43
N GLY A 14 15.28 1.28 24.24
CA GLY A 14 14.32 0.38 24.88
C GLY A 14 13.70 -0.69 23.96
N TYR A 15 14.08 -0.75 22.68
CA TYR A 15 13.56 -1.76 21.75
C TYR A 15 13.90 -3.19 22.19
N GLN A 16 12.86 -4.01 22.34
CA GLN A 16 13.00 -5.44 22.68
C GLN A 16 13.02 -6.26 21.39
N ALA A 17 14.15 -6.94 21.14
CA ALA A 17 14.42 -7.71 19.92
C ALA A 17 13.70 -9.07 19.88
N GLU A 18 12.37 -9.07 19.99
CA GLU A 18 11.53 -10.28 20.03
C GLU A 18 10.77 -10.52 18.72
N LEU A 19 10.82 -9.61 17.73
CA LEU A 19 9.98 -9.68 16.53
C LEU A 19 10.24 -10.97 15.73
N GLY A 20 11.50 -11.36 15.59
CA GLY A 20 11.91 -12.59 14.92
C GLY A 20 11.36 -13.85 15.58
N LYS A 21 11.27 -13.86 16.92
CA LYS A 21 10.70 -14.97 17.68
C LYS A 21 9.18 -14.99 17.58
N VAL A 22 8.53 -13.84 17.78
CA VAL A 22 7.07 -13.72 17.68
C VAL A 22 6.56 -14.07 16.28
N VAL A 23 7.26 -13.64 15.23
CA VAL A 23 6.94 -14.02 13.84
C VAL A 23 7.22 -15.50 13.58
N HIS A 24 8.25 -16.10 14.17
CA HIS A 24 8.51 -17.53 14.04
C HIS A 24 7.41 -18.37 14.70
N ASP A 25 6.94 -17.95 15.88
CA ASP A 25 5.95 -18.69 16.67
C ASP A 25 4.51 -18.39 16.23
N THR A 26 4.31 -17.49 15.26
CA THR A 26 2.96 -17.17 14.76
C THR A 26 2.33 -18.36 14.06
N GLN A 27 1.09 -18.66 14.42
CA GLN A 27 0.29 -19.70 13.74
C GLN A 27 -0.57 -19.12 12.61
N LYS A 28 -0.62 -17.78 12.48
CA LYS A 28 -1.47 -17.09 11.52
C LYS A 28 -0.62 -16.37 10.49
N CYS A 29 -0.57 -16.93 9.29
CA CYS A 29 -0.12 -16.27 8.08
C CYS A 29 -1.32 -16.17 7.13
N LYS A 30 -1.60 -14.98 6.61
CA LYS A 30 -2.71 -14.73 5.69
C LYS A 30 -2.16 -14.11 4.41
N GLY A 31 -2.62 -14.60 3.27
CA GLY A 31 -2.38 -13.99 1.97
C GLY A 31 -3.68 -13.38 1.42
N ARG A 32 -3.56 -12.28 0.68
CA ARG A 32 -4.64 -11.74 -0.14
C ARG A 32 -4.19 -11.79 -1.59
N LEU A 33 -5.00 -12.40 -2.45
CA LEU A 33 -4.90 -12.19 -3.88
C LEU A 33 -5.93 -11.12 -4.24
N LEU A 34 -5.45 -10.01 -4.78
CA LEU A 34 -6.27 -8.83 -5.08
C LEU A 34 -6.39 -8.68 -6.60
N TYR A 35 -7.61 -8.41 -7.06
CA TYR A 35 -7.89 -8.05 -8.44
C TYR A 35 -8.83 -6.84 -8.42
N TYR A 36 -8.41 -5.79 -9.10
CA TYR A 36 -9.08 -4.50 -9.15
C TYR A 36 -9.60 -4.26 -10.56
N PHE A 37 -10.93 -4.19 -10.73
CA PHE A 37 -11.55 -3.92 -12.03
C PHE A 37 -11.33 -2.45 -12.43
N PRO A 38 -11.10 -2.15 -13.72
CA PRO A 38 -10.92 -0.77 -14.17
C PRO A 38 -12.10 0.12 -13.73
N PRO A 39 -11.87 1.39 -13.38
CA PRO A 39 -12.95 2.30 -13.04
C PRO A 39 -13.84 2.44 -14.28
N LYS A 40 -15.16 2.43 -14.10
CA LYS A 40 -16.06 2.73 -15.23
C LYS A 40 -15.74 4.14 -15.72
N ALA A 41 -15.54 4.30 -17.04
CA ALA A 41 -15.29 5.60 -17.66
C ALA A 41 -16.23 6.65 -17.05
N ALA A 42 -15.63 7.72 -16.52
CA ALA A 42 -16.29 8.68 -15.64
C ALA A 42 -17.67 9.08 -16.16
N ALA A 43 -18.72 8.76 -15.40
CA ALA A 43 -19.90 9.62 -15.40
C ALA A 43 -19.41 11.02 -14.97
N PRO A 44 -19.93 12.11 -15.57
CA PRO A 44 -19.42 13.45 -15.29
C PRO A 44 -19.44 13.71 -13.78
N VAL A 45 -18.27 14.09 -13.26
CA VAL A 45 -18.04 14.40 -11.85
C VAL A 45 -19.00 15.53 -11.48
N ALA A 46 -19.98 15.25 -10.60
CA ALA A 46 -20.80 16.30 -10.03
C ALA A 46 -19.93 17.10 -9.05
N GLU A 47 -19.85 18.42 -9.24
CA GLU A 47 -18.99 19.38 -8.54
C GLU A 47 -19.28 19.57 -7.02
N ASP A 48 -20.05 18.69 -6.37
CA ASP A 48 -20.66 18.98 -5.06
C ASP A 48 -20.23 18.05 -3.90
N ALA A 49 -19.06 17.42 -3.96
CA ALA A 49 -18.48 16.80 -2.77
C ALA A 49 -17.72 17.83 -1.90
N LYS A 50 -18.48 18.66 -1.18
CA LYS A 50 -17.94 19.50 -0.09
C LYS A 50 -17.47 18.61 1.06
N CYS A 51 -16.17 18.33 1.12
CA CYS A 51 -15.54 17.74 2.30
C CYS A 51 -15.39 18.81 3.39
N THR A 52 -16.29 18.81 4.38
CA THR A 52 -16.02 19.44 5.68
C THR A 52 -15.30 18.43 6.56
N GLY A 53 -14.00 18.58 6.71
CA GLY A 53 -13.19 17.78 7.64
C GLY A 53 -11.70 17.97 7.39
N ASP A 54 -11.08 18.81 8.21
CA ASP A 54 -9.65 19.11 8.17
C ASP A 54 -8.75 17.86 8.31
N ALA A 55 -7.89 17.64 7.31
CA ALA A 55 -6.47 17.35 7.51
C ALA A 55 -5.71 17.68 6.21
N ALA A 56 -4.88 18.69 6.29
CA ALA A 56 -4.26 19.43 5.19
C ALA A 56 -3.45 18.58 4.19
N SER A 57 -3.85 18.76 2.91
CA SER A 57 -3.01 18.93 1.71
C SER A 57 -2.17 17.75 1.20
N ALA A 58 -2.84 16.76 0.61
CA ALA A 58 -2.60 16.26 -0.74
C ALA A 58 -3.85 15.45 -1.14
N SER A 59 -4.73 16.05 -1.95
CA SER A 59 -6.01 15.44 -2.34
C SER A 59 -5.80 14.30 -3.32
N VAL A 60 -5.42 13.12 -2.83
CA VAL A 60 -5.68 11.86 -3.53
C VAL A 60 -7.20 11.69 -3.50
N GLN A 61 -7.84 11.66 -4.68
CA GLN A 61 -9.29 11.49 -4.78
C GLN A 61 -9.74 10.28 -3.96
N GLU A 62 -10.82 10.42 -3.18
CA GLU A 62 -11.40 9.35 -2.36
C GLU A 62 -11.97 8.18 -3.20
N ASP A 63 -11.94 8.31 -4.53
CA ASP A 63 -12.41 7.31 -5.51
C ASP A 63 -11.35 6.23 -5.84
N GLY A 64 -10.49 5.88 -4.87
CA GLY A 64 -9.51 4.80 -5.01
C GLY A 64 -10.15 3.41 -4.88
N TRP A 65 -9.55 2.40 -5.51
CA TRP A 65 -9.97 0.99 -5.36
C TRP A 65 -10.01 0.47 -3.93
N ILE A 66 -9.19 1.06 -3.05
CA ILE A 66 -9.10 0.74 -1.64
C ILE A 66 -8.92 2.03 -0.85
N GLY A 67 -9.70 2.19 0.21
CA GLY A 67 -9.58 3.34 1.10
C GLY A 67 -8.29 3.30 1.94
N TRP A 68 -7.92 4.45 2.50
CA TRP A 68 -6.78 4.57 3.42
C TRP A 68 -6.95 3.69 4.65
N HIS A 69 -5.98 2.81 4.89
CA HIS A 69 -5.97 1.96 6.07
C HIS A 69 -4.56 1.48 6.39
N ASN A 70 -4.38 1.00 7.62
CA ASN A 70 -3.22 0.20 8.01
C ASN A 70 -3.61 -1.27 8.01
N ASP A 71 -2.68 -2.12 7.62
CA ASP A 71 -2.87 -3.55 7.76
C ASP A 71 -2.80 -3.99 9.23
N SER A 72 -3.51 -5.08 9.53
CA SER A 72 -3.48 -5.73 10.84
C SER A 72 -2.46 -6.88 10.83
N GLY A 73 -1.30 -6.68 11.42
CA GLY A 73 -0.26 -7.70 11.50
C GLY A 73 1.08 -7.19 12.00
N PHE A 74 2.06 -8.11 12.06
CA PHE A 74 3.46 -7.75 12.38
C PHE A 74 4.21 -7.22 11.16
N PHE A 75 3.95 -7.81 10.00
CA PHE A 75 4.50 -7.42 8.71
C PHE A 75 3.43 -7.60 7.65
N THR A 76 3.38 -6.67 6.71
CA THR A 76 2.76 -6.94 5.42
C THR A 76 3.85 -6.92 4.36
N ALA A 77 3.84 -7.92 3.48
CA ALA A 77 4.68 -7.94 2.30
C ALA A 77 3.81 -7.80 1.05
N LEU A 78 4.15 -6.84 0.18
CA LEU A 78 3.46 -6.59 -1.08
C LEU A 78 4.40 -6.86 -2.25
N THR A 79 3.89 -7.57 -3.26
CA THR A 79 4.51 -7.67 -4.58
C THR A 79 4.19 -6.43 -5.42
N PRO A 80 4.94 -6.16 -6.50
CA PRO A 80 4.59 -5.12 -7.46
C PRO A 80 3.21 -5.34 -8.08
N ASP A 81 2.57 -4.24 -8.48
CA ASP A 81 1.34 -4.26 -9.24
C ASP A 81 1.54 -4.91 -10.61
N ILE A 82 0.52 -5.63 -11.08
CA ILE A 82 0.47 -6.22 -12.42
C ILE A 82 -0.77 -5.65 -13.10
N TYR A 83 -0.56 -5.01 -14.25
CA TYR A 83 -1.62 -4.46 -15.08
C TYR A 83 -1.89 -5.43 -16.21
N VAL A 84 -3.17 -5.69 -16.46
CA VAL A 84 -3.62 -6.68 -17.44
C VAL A 84 -4.69 -6.04 -18.32
N ASP A 85 -4.59 -6.27 -19.62
CA ASP A 85 -5.65 -5.92 -20.56
C ASP A 85 -6.84 -6.87 -20.41
N ASP A 86 -8.04 -6.33 -20.17
CA ASP A 86 -9.23 -7.12 -19.81
C ASP A 86 -9.74 -8.01 -20.96
N GLU A 87 -9.50 -7.60 -22.22
CA GLU A 87 -9.96 -8.34 -23.40
C GLU A 87 -9.01 -9.48 -23.77
N SER A 88 -7.71 -9.21 -23.81
CA SER A 88 -6.68 -10.16 -24.24
C SER A 88 -6.09 -11.00 -23.10
N GLY A 89 -6.14 -10.50 -21.86
CA GLY A 89 -5.48 -11.11 -20.70
C GLY A 89 -3.96 -10.93 -20.69
N GLU A 90 -3.39 -10.12 -21.60
CA GLU A 90 -1.95 -9.87 -21.64
C GLU A 90 -1.52 -8.88 -20.56
N VAL A 91 -0.31 -9.08 -20.02
CA VAL A 91 0.30 -8.12 -19.09
C VAL A 91 0.73 -6.89 -19.88
N ILE A 92 0.24 -5.73 -19.45
CA ILE A 92 0.54 -4.44 -20.06
C ILE A 92 1.37 -3.57 -19.10
N ASP A 93 1.94 -2.50 -19.64
CA ASP A 93 2.50 -1.44 -18.80
C ASP A 93 1.37 -0.68 -18.07
N ASN A 94 1.72 -0.01 -16.97
CA ASN A 94 0.74 0.75 -16.17
C ASN A 94 0.05 1.80 -17.07
N PRO A 95 -1.28 1.69 -17.30
CA PRO A 95 -2.01 2.63 -18.13
C PRO A 95 -2.22 4.00 -17.46
N ASP A 96 -2.04 4.09 -16.15
CA ASP A 96 -2.10 5.33 -15.36
C ASP A 96 -0.91 5.43 -14.38
N PRO A 97 0.27 5.83 -14.87
CA PRO A 97 1.48 5.94 -14.05
C PRO A 97 1.41 7.02 -12.96
N GLU A 98 0.50 7.98 -13.06
CA GLU A 98 0.41 9.11 -12.13
C GLU A 98 -0.62 8.87 -11.02
N GLY A 99 -1.70 8.14 -11.31
CA GLY A 99 -2.78 7.86 -10.35
C GLY A 99 -2.76 6.44 -9.78
N ALA A 100 -2.51 5.42 -10.61
CA ALA A 100 -2.63 4.03 -10.21
C ALA A 100 -1.40 3.49 -9.47
N GLY A 101 -1.63 2.54 -8.56
CA GLY A 101 -0.59 1.85 -7.78
C GLY A 101 -0.64 2.18 -6.29
N LEU A 102 0.47 1.94 -5.60
CA LEU A 102 0.57 2.07 -4.15
C LEU A 102 0.80 3.51 -3.71
N TRP A 103 -0.12 4.04 -2.90
CA TRP A 103 0.05 5.29 -2.17
C TRP A 103 0.24 5.03 -0.68
N VAL A 104 1.20 5.72 -0.07
CA VAL A 104 1.47 5.63 1.38
C VAL A 104 1.44 7.02 2.00
N VAL A 105 1.02 7.09 3.26
CA VAL A 105 1.11 8.31 4.07
C VAL A 105 2.30 8.20 5.00
N THR A 106 3.21 9.16 4.94
CA THR A 106 4.37 9.26 5.81
C THR A 106 3.99 9.76 7.20
N ARG A 107 4.90 9.64 8.17
CA ARG A 107 4.61 10.03 9.57
C ARG A 107 4.34 11.52 9.78
N ASP A 108 4.82 12.37 8.88
CA ASP A 108 4.54 13.81 8.86
C ASP A 108 3.23 14.16 8.11
N GLY A 109 2.48 13.15 7.65
CA GLY A 109 1.18 13.30 7.00
C GLY A 109 1.24 13.50 5.49
N SER A 110 2.44 13.54 4.87
CA SER A 110 2.54 13.67 3.41
C SER A 110 2.19 12.37 2.68
N ALA A 111 1.59 12.47 1.50
CA ALA A 111 1.31 11.32 0.63
C ALA A 111 2.49 11.09 -0.34
N ALA A 112 2.88 9.84 -0.51
CA ALA A 112 3.91 9.42 -1.46
C ALA A 112 3.39 8.29 -2.35
N HIS A 113 3.61 8.42 -3.66
CA HIS A 113 3.40 7.35 -4.64
C HIS A 113 4.64 6.46 -4.69
N VAL A 114 4.45 5.17 -4.43
CA VAL A 114 5.55 4.21 -4.26
C VAL A 114 5.52 3.20 -5.39
N SER A 115 6.59 3.18 -6.18
CA SER A 115 6.83 2.14 -7.18
C SER A 115 7.68 1.01 -6.60
N ILE A 116 7.20 -0.23 -6.71
CA ILE A 116 7.92 -1.43 -6.30
C ILE A 116 8.59 -2.05 -7.55
N PRO A 117 9.93 -2.20 -7.59
CA PRO A 117 10.61 -2.86 -8.71
C PRO A 117 10.13 -4.29 -8.93
N ARG A 118 10.11 -4.76 -10.20
CA ARG A 118 9.54 -6.06 -10.59
C ARG A 118 10.11 -7.27 -9.86
N ASP A 119 11.37 -7.19 -9.44
CA ASP A 119 12.12 -8.25 -8.75
C ASP A 119 12.21 -8.04 -7.23
N CYS A 120 11.46 -7.08 -6.70
CA CYS A 120 11.45 -6.71 -5.29
C CYS A 120 10.11 -7.02 -4.62
N MET A 121 10.14 -7.05 -3.30
CA MET A 121 8.94 -7.10 -2.45
C MET A 121 9.04 -5.97 -1.44
N CYS A 122 7.98 -5.18 -1.32
CA CYS A 122 7.89 -4.15 -0.30
C CYS A 122 7.46 -4.78 1.02
N VAL A 123 8.03 -4.32 2.14
CA VAL A 123 7.66 -4.78 3.49
C VAL A 123 7.41 -3.57 4.38
N GLN A 124 6.22 -3.55 5.00
CA GLN A 124 5.82 -2.61 6.05
C GLN A 124 5.81 -3.31 7.40
#